data_AF-A0AA88A254-F1
#
_entry.id   AF-A0AA88A254-F1
#
_cell.length_a   1.000
_cell.length_b   1.000
_cell.length_c   1.000
_cell.angle_alpha   90.00
_cell.angle_beta   90.00
_cell.angle_gamma   90.00
#
_symmetry.space_group_name_H-M   'P 1'
#
loop_
_entity.id
_entity.type
_entity.pdbx_description
1 polymer ?
#
loop_
_entity_poly.entity_id
_entity_poly.type
_entity_poly.pdbx_seq_one_letter_code
_entity_poly.pdbx_strand_id
1 'polypeptide(L)' 'MEGGTLEVLLVNAEGIRHTNLVGQDEQACWNEKFIFEFPLSDWKKFTHLKFRIMDKELFSDGGFVGETM' A
#
# COMPACT_ATOMS: atom_id res chain seq x y z
N MET A 1 -24.37 -13.48 3.72
CA MET A 1 -23.22 -13.43 4.65
C MET A 1 -23.13 -12.00 5.11
N GLU A 2 -23.39 -11.71 6.38
CA GLU A 2 -23.19 -10.36 6.92
C GLU A 2 -21.67 -10.16 7.05
N GLY A 3 -21.10 -9.31 6.21
CA GLY A 3 -19.69 -8.94 6.21
C GLY A 3 -19.54 -7.45 5.94
N GLY A 4 -18.35 -6.92 6.21
CA GLY A 4 -18.01 -5.54 5.89
C GLY A 4 -17.12 -5.46 4.65
N THR A 5 -17.11 -4.28 4.03
CA THR A 5 -16.20 -3.94 2.93
C THR A 5 -15.39 -2.72 3.33
N LEU A 6 -14.07 -2.82 3.22
CA LEU A 6 -13.15 -1.69 3.33
C LEU A 6 -12.67 -1.34 1.92
N GLU A 7 -13.02 -0.14 1.48
CA GLU A 7 -12.52 0.40 0.22
C GLU A 7 -11.39 1.38 0.50
N VAL A 8 -10.27 1.24 -0.19
CA VAL A 8 -9.11 2.13 -0.04
C VAL A 8 -8.68 2.64 -1.40
N LEU A 9 -8.56 3.96 -1.51
CA LEU A 9 -8.00 4.62 -2.69
C LEU A 9 -6.55 5.01 -2.41
N LEU A 10 -5.60 4.33 -3.05
CA LEU A 10 -4.19 4.69 -3.01
C LEU A 10 -3.92 5.72 -4.11
N VAL A 11 -3.82 6.99 -3.71
CA VAL A 11 -3.69 8.12 -4.65
C VAL A 11 -2.22 8.29 -5.07
N ASN A 12 -1.37 8.71 -4.15
CA ASN A 12 0.03 8.99 -4.39
C ASN A 12 0.89 8.80 -3.12
N ALA A 13 2.20 8.88 -3.29
CA ALA A 13 3.18 9.02 -2.21
C ALA A 13 4.23 10.05 -2.64
N GLU A 14 4.64 10.92 -1.72
CA GLU A 14 5.54 12.05 -1.97
C GLU A 14 6.80 11.94 -1.10
N GLY A 15 7.86 12.64 -1.51
CA GLY A 15 9.11 12.69 -0.76
C GLY A 15 9.91 11.39 -0.84
N ILE A 16 9.65 10.58 -1.87
CA ILE A 16 10.35 9.31 -2.08
C ILE A 16 11.71 9.62 -2.70
N ARG A 17 12.77 9.57 -1.90
CA ARG A 17 14.14 9.88 -2.35
C ARG A 17 14.82 8.62 -2.87
N HIS A 18 15.32 8.68 -4.11
CA HIS A 18 16.28 7.72 -4.69
C HIS A 18 15.82 6.28 -4.70
N THR A 19 14.76 6.01 -5.43
CA THR A 19 14.32 4.66 -5.76
C THR A 19 13.98 4.63 -7.24
N ASN A 20 14.35 3.57 -7.96
CA ASN A 20 14.01 3.35 -9.36
C ASN A 20 12.52 2.98 -9.51
N LEU A 21 11.67 3.70 -8.80
CA LEU A 21 10.22 3.69 -8.97
C LEU A 21 9.91 4.31 -10.33
N VAL A 22 8.92 3.76 -11.02
CA VAL A 22 8.53 4.22 -12.35
C VAL A 22 8.02 5.66 -12.24
N GLY A 23 8.85 6.63 -12.61
CA GLY A 23 8.56 8.06 -12.56
C GLY A 23 9.86 8.84 -12.35
N GLN A 24 10.07 9.91 -13.11
CA GLN A 24 11.29 10.73 -13.00
C GLN A 24 11.22 11.73 -11.82
N ASP A 25 10.20 11.60 -10.97
CA ASP A 25 9.80 12.60 -9.99
C ASP A 25 9.77 12.01 -8.57
N GLU A 26 9.94 12.87 -7.57
CA GLU A 26 9.92 12.58 -6.12
C GLU A 26 8.55 12.05 -5.61
N GLN A 27 7.65 11.69 -6.52
CA GLN A 27 6.27 11.30 -6.27
C GLN A 27 5.91 10.04 -7.08
N ALA A 28 5.31 9.07 -6.41
CA ALA A 28 4.68 7.91 -7.05
C ALA A 28 3.17 8.10 -7.10
N CYS A 29 2.55 7.91 -8.27
CA CYS A 29 1.13 8.13 -8.51
C CYS A 29 0.46 6.84 -8.98
N TRP A 30 -0.52 6.35 -8.22
CA TRP A 30 -1.25 5.11 -8.54
C TRP A 30 -2.70 5.38 -8.93
N ASN A 31 -3.42 6.22 -8.17
CA ASN A 31 -4.87 6.39 -8.30
C ASN A 31 -5.63 5.06 -8.38
N GLU A 32 -5.22 4.10 -7.55
CA GLU A 32 -5.72 2.73 -7.59
C GLU A 32 -6.66 2.45 -6.42
N LYS A 33 -7.78 1.78 -6.71
CA LYS A 33 -8.77 1.39 -5.71
C LYS A 33 -8.60 -0.08 -5.35
N PHE A 34 -8.42 -0.36 -4.06
CA PHE A 34 -8.42 -1.69 -3.47
C PHE A 34 -9.70 -1.93 -2.68
N ILE A 35 -10.21 -3.16 -2.72
CA ILE A 35 -11.41 -3.58 -2.00
C ILE A 35 -11.05 -4.79 -1.16
N PHE A 36 -11.29 -4.69 0.14
CA PHE A 36 -11.09 -5.77 1.09
C PHE A 36 -12.44 -6.18 1.68
N GLU A 37 -12.85 -7.41 1.39
CA GLU A 37 -14.02 -8.01 2.01
C GLU A 37 -13.59 -8.74 3.28
N PHE A 38 -14.30 -8.53 4.38
CA PHE A 38 -14.03 -9.25 5.62
C PHE A 38 -15.31 -9.74 6.28
N PRO A 39 -15.30 -10.97 6.83
CA PRO A 39 -16.46 -11.49 7.55
C PRO A 39 -16.61 -10.80 8.92
N LEU A 40 -17.86 -10.60 9.36
CA LEU A 40 -18.17 -10.04 10.69
C LEU A 40 -17.65 -10.93 11.84
N SER A 41 -17.30 -12.19 11.60
CA SER A 41 -16.62 -13.02 12.60
C SER A 41 -15.21 -12.53 12.93
N ASP A 42 -14.54 -11.87 11.98
CA ASP A 42 -13.10 -11.61 12.04
C ASP A 42 -12.75 -10.13 12.02
N TRP A 43 -13.72 -9.21 11.96
CA TRP A 43 -13.46 -7.76 11.95
C TRP A 43 -12.59 -7.29 13.14
N LYS A 44 -12.75 -7.92 14.32
CA LYS A 44 -11.93 -7.61 15.51
C LYS A 44 -10.47 -8.06 15.39
N LYS A 45 -10.16 -8.99 14.48
CA LYS A 45 -8.80 -9.49 14.21
C LYS A 45 -8.10 -8.67 13.14
N PHE A 46 -8.85 -8.01 12.26
CA PHE A 46 -8.34 -7.20 11.16
C PHE A 46 -8.43 -5.71 11.48
N THR A 47 -7.65 -5.28 12.48
CA THR A 47 -7.67 -3.91 13.00
C THR A 47 -6.69 -2.96 12.30
N HIS A 48 -5.73 -3.49 11.56
CA HIS A 48 -4.66 -2.69 10.96
C HIS A 48 -4.49 -3.05 9.49
N LEU A 49 -4.43 -2.02 8.66
CA LEU A 49 -4.05 -2.12 7.26
C LEU A 49 -2.71 -1.44 7.09
N LYS A 50 -1.72 -2.19 6.58
CA LYS A 50 -0.36 -1.72 6.40
C LYS A 50 -0.03 -1.69 4.92
N PHE A 51 0.23 -0.50 4.40
CA PHE A 51 0.78 -0.32 3.06
C PHE A 51 2.29 -0.24 3.16
N ARG A 52 2.99 -0.90 2.22
CA ARG A 52 4.44 -0.82 2.06
C ARG A 52 4.76 -0.35 0.66
N ILE A 53 5.64 0.62 0.55
CA ILE A 53 6.21 1.08 -0.72
C ILE A 53 7.54 0.34 -0.89
N MET A 54 7.68 -0.33 -2.03
CA MET A 54 8.85 -1.13 -2.38
C MET A 54 9.41 -0.61 -3.72
N ASP A 55 10.71 -0.43 -3.78
CA ASP A 55 11.47 -0.22 -5.00
C ASP A 55 11.44 -1.49 -5.86
N LYS A 56 11.53 -1.31 -7.17
CA LYS A 56 11.48 -2.36 -8.19
C LYS A 56 12.79 -3.14 -8.31
N GLU A 57 13.89 -2.68 -7.69
CA GLU A 57 15.18 -3.38 -7.76
C GLU A 57 15.18 -4.73 -7.02
N LEU A 58 15.24 -5.80 -7.82
CA LEU A 58 15.03 -7.20 -7.44
C LEU A 58 16.20 -7.88 -6.69
N PHE A 59 17.30 -7.18 -6.36
CA PHE A 59 18.57 -7.87 -6.02
C PHE A 59 19.26 -7.51 -4.69
N SER A 60 18.62 -6.76 -3.78
CA SER A 60 19.14 -6.54 -2.41
C SER A 60 18.02 -6.17 -1.43
N ASP A 61 17.93 -6.85 -0.29
CA ASP A 61 17.01 -6.64 0.86
C ASP A 61 15.60 -6.08 0.57
N GLY A 62 15.05 -6.40 -0.62
CA GLY A 62 13.69 -6.09 -1.03
C GLY A 62 13.40 -4.64 -1.45
N GLY A 63 14.38 -3.73 -1.47
CA GLY A 63 14.16 -2.35 -1.93
C GLY A 63 13.13 -1.57 -1.09
N PHE A 64 13.04 -1.80 0.21
CA PHE A 64 12.04 -1.14 1.07
C PHE A 64 12.18 0.39 1.09
N VAL A 65 11.06 1.10 0.89
CA VAL A 65 11.01 2.57 0.86
C VAL A 65 10.35 3.14 2.12
N GLY A 66 9.26 2.51 2.57
CA GLY A 66 8.50 2.99 3.71
C GLY A 66 7.21 2.21 3.93
N GLU A 67 6.59 2.39 5.10
CA GLU A 67 5.31 1.77 5.44
C GLU A 67 4.40 2.72 6.24
N THR A 68 3.10 2.45 6.21
CA THR A 68 2.13 3.12 7.09
C THR A 68 2.19 2.52 8.49
N MET A 69 2.01 3.37 9.52
CA MET A 69 1.84 2.92 10.92
C MET A 69 0.46 2.29 11.14
#